data_AF-A0A7S0TNJ9-F1
#
_entry.id   AF-A0A7S0TNJ9-F1
#
_cell.length_a   1.000
_cell.length_b   1.000
_cell.length_c   1.000
_cell.angle_alpha   90.00
_cell.angle_beta   90.00
_cell.angle_gamma   90.00
#
_symmetry.space_group_name_H-M   'P 1'
#
loop_
_entity.id
_entity.type
_entity.pdbx_description
1 polymer ?
#
loop_
_entity_poly.entity_id
_entity_poly.type
_entity_poly.pdbx_seq_one_letter_code
_entity_poly.pdbx_strand_id
1 'polypeptide(L)'
;PDLTFFGSCMSLLAAASLHGKASGREAKKVLEQCRATGLAPTTEMYRLWVKVLSNEVLRGKGSARDGKRVLEYMRSVGAYVTPAVYCAMIDLVSRAALHGRGSTADADAILADMGENDAQLTDQVLCCYLQVARAEGGKPAAVSAWNVFASS
;
A
#
# COMPACT_ATOMS: atom_id res chain seq x y z
N PRO A 1 26.42 -4.89 -4.47
CA PRO A 1 25.23 -4.09 -4.85
C PRO A 1 24.94 -3.04 -3.79
N ASP A 2 24.45 -1.87 -4.17
CA ASP A 2 24.12 -0.77 -3.25
C ASP A 2 22.61 -0.49 -3.23
N LEU A 3 22.18 0.49 -2.43
CA LEU A 3 20.77 0.88 -2.34
C LEU A 3 20.21 1.40 -3.67
N THR A 4 21.04 2.08 -4.46
CA THR A 4 20.68 2.59 -5.79
C THR A 4 20.32 1.46 -6.74
N PHE A 5 21.12 0.40 -6.77
CA PHE A 5 20.85 -0.80 -7.55
C PHE A 5 19.51 -1.43 -7.16
N PHE A 6 19.29 -1.71 -5.87
CA PHE A 6 18.06 -2.33 -5.42
C PHE A 6 16.83 -1.43 -5.63
N GLY A 7 16.97 -0.12 -5.44
CA GLY A 7 15.93 0.87 -5.74
C GLY A 7 15.56 0.90 -7.23
N SER A 8 16.55 0.74 -8.11
CA SER A 8 16.34 0.62 -9.56
C SER A 8 15.61 -0.67 -9.92
N CYS A 9 15.96 -1.80 -9.30
CA CYS A 9 15.23 -3.05 -9.45
C CYS A 9 13.77 -2.91 -9.01
N MET A 10 13.51 -2.28 -7.86
CA MET A 10 12.15 -2.04 -7.36
C MET A 10 11.33 -1.15 -8.30
N SER A 11 11.94 -0.10 -8.85
CA SER A 11 11.30 0.79 -9.83
C SER A 11 10.96 0.05 -11.11
N LEU A 12 11.86 -0.81 -11.60
CA LEU A 12 11.63 -1.66 -12.76
C LEU A 12 10.48 -2.65 -12.52
N LEU A 13 10.44 -3.31 -11.36
CA LEU A 13 9.35 -4.21 -11.00
C LEU A 13 8.02 -3.48 -10.90
N ALA A 14 7.99 -2.27 -10.31
CA ALA A 14 6.80 -1.44 -10.26
C ALA A 14 6.29 -1.10 -11.67
N ALA A 15 7.17 -0.73 -12.60
CA ALA A 15 6.79 -0.48 -14.00
C ALA A 15 6.31 -1.76 -14.72
N ALA A 16 7.05 -2.86 -14.58
CA ALA A 16 6.72 -4.15 -15.20
C ALA A 16 5.40 -4.76 -14.69
N SER A 17 5.05 -4.50 -13.43
CA SER A 17 3.82 -5.01 -12.82
C SER A 17 2.53 -4.45 -13.44
N LEU A 18 2.55 -3.24 -14.01
CA LEU A 18 1.43 -2.68 -14.79
C LEU A 18 1.04 -3.63 -15.94
N HIS A 19 2.04 -4.25 -16.58
CA HIS A 19 1.86 -5.20 -17.66
C HIS A 19 1.82 -6.67 -17.18
N GLY A 20 1.80 -6.90 -15.86
CA GLY A 20 1.74 -8.24 -15.25
C GLY A 20 3.00 -9.06 -15.49
N LYS A 21 4.13 -8.38 -15.72
CA LYS A 21 5.45 -8.99 -15.94
C LYS A 21 6.29 -9.05 -14.65
N ALA A 22 5.76 -8.50 -13.57
CA ALA A 22 6.36 -8.56 -12.24
C ALA A 22 5.26 -8.74 -11.18
N SER A 23 5.64 -9.30 -10.04
CA SER A 23 4.77 -9.66 -8.93
C SER A 23 5.28 -9.16 -7.59
N GLY A 24 4.39 -9.04 -6.60
CA GLY A 24 4.76 -8.67 -5.23
C GLY A 24 5.74 -9.66 -4.61
N ARG A 25 5.77 -10.92 -5.08
CA ARG A 25 6.75 -11.91 -4.63
C ARG A 25 8.17 -11.56 -5.07
N GLU A 26 8.34 -11.09 -6.30
CA GLU A 26 9.65 -10.67 -6.82
C GLU A 26 10.12 -9.39 -6.11
N ALA A 27 9.21 -8.44 -5.89
CA ALA A 27 9.50 -7.24 -5.11
C ALA A 27 9.97 -7.58 -3.68
N LYS A 28 9.30 -8.53 -3.00
CA LYS A 28 9.75 -9.01 -1.69
C LYS A 28 11.14 -9.64 -1.74
N LYS A 29 11.43 -10.47 -2.74
CA LYS A 29 12.75 -11.09 -2.91
C LYS A 29 13.87 -10.06 -3.06
N VAL A 30 13.63 -8.96 -3.78
CA VAL A 30 14.61 -7.86 -3.91
C VAL A 30 14.88 -7.21 -2.55
N LEU A 31 13.85 -6.99 -1.73
CA LEU A 31 14.00 -6.48 -0.36
C LEU A 31 14.79 -7.44 0.53
N GLU A 32 14.50 -8.74 0.47
CA GLU A 32 15.22 -9.78 1.20
C GLU A 32 16.69 -9.86 0.79
N GLN A 33 16.99 -9.76 -0.52
CA GLN A 33 18.35 -9.72 -1.04
C GLN A 33 19.12 -8.47 -0.60
N CYS A 34 18.47 -7.30 -0.60
CA CYS A 34 19.06 -6.08 -0.08
C CYS A 34 19.47 -6.24 1.39
N ARG A 35 18.60 -6.84 2.22
CA ARG A 35 18.90 -7.15 3.62
C ARG A 35 20.01 -8.19 3.77
N ALA A 36 20.03 -9.22 2.94
CA ALA A 36 21.07 -10.25 2.97
C ALA A 36 22.47 -9.68 2.67
N THR A 37 22.54 -8.53 1.98
CA THR A 37 23.81 -7.79 1.78
C THR A 37 24.18 -6.86 2.95
N GLY A 38 23.44 -6.89 4.06
CA GLY A 38 23.67 -6.03 5.22
C GLY A 38 23.12 -4.60 5.07
N LEU A 39 22.37 -4.33 4.00
CA LEU A 39 21.76 -3.01 3.75
C LEU A 39 20.34 -2.95 4.30
N ALA A 40 19.93 -1.78 4.78
CA ALA A 40 18.54 -1.52 5.16
C ALA A 40 17.75 -0.98 3.95
N PRO A 41 16.71 -1.69 3.46
CA PRO A 41 15.86 -1.17 2.38
C PRO A 41 15.22 0.16 2.79
N THR A 42 15.11 1.08 1.84
CA THR A 42 14.51 2.39 2.10
C THR A 42 12.99 2.31 2.14
N THR A 43 12.34 3.27 2.79
CA THR A 43 10.87 3.42 2.83
C THR A 43 10.27 3.51 1.42
N GLU A 44 11.00 4.13 0.48
CA GLU A 44 10.61 4.20 -0.93
C GLU A 44 10.55 2.82 -1.59
N MET A 45 11.48 1.91 -1.26
CA MET A 45 11.42 0.54 -1.78
C MET A 45 10.18 -0.21 -1.28
N TYR A 46 9.79 -0.03 -0.01
CA TYR A 46 8.55 -0.59 0.51
C TYR A 46 7.31 0.02 -0.17
N ARG A 47 7.30 1.33 -0.42
CA ARG A 47 6.24 1.99 -1.19
C ARG A 47 6.11 1.40 -2.60
N LEU A 48 7.24 1.13 -3.27
CA LEU A 48 7.27 0.47 -4.58
C LEU A 48 6.76 -0.98 -4.51
N TRP A 49 7.01 -1.70 -3.41
CA TRP A 49 6.42 -3.02 -3.20
C TRP A 49 4.89 -2.94 -3.12
N VAL A 50 4.34 -1.99 -2.35
CA VAL A 50 2.89 -1.74 -2.32
C VAL A 50 2.37 -1.36 -3.70
N LYS A 51 3.13 -0.57 -4.48
CA LYS A 51 2.75 -0.22 -5.85
C LYS A 51 2.65 -1.44 -6.77
N VAL A 52 3.59 -2.38 -6.66
CA VAL A 52 3.53 -3.65 -7.41
C VAL A 52 2.26 -4.43 -7.07
N LEU A 53 1.96 -4.59 -5.77
CA LEU A 53 0.74 -5.28 -5.32
C LEU A 53 -0.53 -4.56 -5.79
N SER A 54 -0.56 -3.23 -5.72
CA SER A 54 -1.64 -2.38 -6.22
C SER A 54 -1.90 -2.58 -7.73
N ASN A 55 -0.84 -2.77 -8.52
CA ASN A 55 -0.96 -3.09 -9.95
C ASN A 55 -1.41 -4.53 -10.21
N GLU A 56 -1.01 -5.49 -9.38
CA GLU A 56 -1.54 -6.86 -9.43
C GLU A 56 -3.05 -6.85 -9.15
N VAL A 57 -3.47 -6.14 -8.10
CA VAL A 57 -4.86 -6.03 -7.67
C VAL A 57 -5.72 -5.41 -8.77
N LEU A 58 -5.25 -4.35 -9.42
CA LEU A 58 -5.94 -3.72 -10.54
C LEU A 58 -6.24 -4.72 -11.68
N ARG A 59 -5.38 -5.73 -11.84
CA ARG A 59 -5.51 -6.80 -12.83
C ARG A 59 -6.27 -8.03 -12.30
N GLY A 60 -6.98 -7.88 -11.18
CA GLY A 60 -7.73 -8.95 -10.55
C GLY A 60 -6.84 -10.03 -9.92
N LYS A 61 -5.60 -9.71 -9.53
CA LYS A 61 -4.70 -10.62 -8.79
C LYS A 61 -4.39 -10.03 -7.42
N GLY A 62 -4.65 -10.76 -6.34
CA GLY A 62 -4.42 -10.26 -4.98
C GLY A 62 -5.63 -9.56 -4.36
N SER A 63 -5.40 -8.93 -3.20
CA SER A 63 -6.41 -8.32 -2.32
C SER A 63 -5.82 -7.26 -1.37
N ALA A 64 -6.68 -6.54 -0.65
CA ALA A 64 -6.27 -5.63 0.43
C ALA A 64 -5.33 -6.28 1.47
N ARG A 65 -5.50 -7.58 1.73
CA ARG A 65 -4.65 -8.35 2.67
C ARG A 65 -3.19 -8.40 2.25
N ASP A 66 -2.90 -8.25 0.96
CA ASP A 66 -1.52 -8.26 0.47
C ASP A 66 -0.77 -7.01 0.92
N GLY A 67 -1.48 -5.87 0.96
CA GLY A 67 -0.95 -4.64 1.55
C GLY A 67 -0.63 -4.83 3.03
N LYS A 68 -1.54 -5.40 3.83
CA LYS A 68 -1.32 -5.62 5.27
C LYS A 68 -0.03 -6.39 5.55
N ARG A 69 0.28 -7.40 4.72
CA ARG A 69 1.52 -8.18 4.82
C ARG A 69 2.78 -7.32 4.61
N VAL A 70 2.71 -6.22 3.87
CA VAL A 70 3.82 -5.26 3.74
C VAL A 70 4.05 -4.53 5.06
N LEU A 71 3.00 -4.04 5.72
CA LEU A 71 3.11 -3.36 7.03
C LEU A 71 3.65 -4.31 8.10
N GLU A 72 3.11 -5.52 8.18
CA GLU A 72 3.60 -6.58 9.09
C GLU A 72 5.07 -6.88 8.82
N TYR A 73 5.47 -6.99 7.56
CA TYR A 73 6.87 -7.20 7.20
C TYR A 73 7.74 -6.02 7.62
N MET A 74 7.36 -4.78 7.31
CA MET A 74 8.10 -3.58 7.72
C MET A 74 8.33 -3.55 9.23
N ARG A 75 7.30 -3.83 10.04
CA ARG A 75 7.41 -3.93 11.51
C ARG A 75 8.34 -5.05 11.95
N SER A 76 8.18 -6.24 11.36
CA SER A 76 9.02 -7.40 11.70
C SER A 76 10.51 -7.17 11.47
N VAL A 77 10.83 -6.22 10.59
CA VAL A 77 12.21 -5.89 10.23
C VAL A 77 12.70 -4.55 10.77
N GLY A 78 11.92 -3.92 11.66
CA GLY A 78 12.23 -2.64 12.32
C GLY A 78 12.18 -1.42 11.39
N ALA A 79 11.50 -1.52 10.23
CA ALA A 79 11.33 -0.40 9.32
C ALA A 79 10.14 0.48 9.71
N TYR A 80 10.36 1.79 9.73
CA TYR A 80 9.32 2.79 10.01
C TYR A 80 8.34 2.93 8.82
N VAL A 81 7.04 3.00 9.11
CA VAL A 81 6.00 3.21 8.10
C VAL A 81 5.75 4.71 7.93
N THR A 82 5.96 5.23 6.72
CA THR A 82 5.76 6.65 6.44
C THR A 82 4.33 6.95 5.94
N PRO A 83 3.85 8.20 6.04
CA PRO A 83 2.57 8.60 5.43
C PRO A 83 2.45 8.22 3.94
N ALA A 84 3.56 8.24 3.20
CA ALA A 84 3.59 7.83 1.79
C ALA A 84 3.29 6.33 1.60
N VAL A 85 3.71 5.47 2.53
CA VAL A 85 3.38 4.04 2.51
C VAL A 85 1.90 3.84 2.84
N TYR A 86 1.38 4.51 3.87
CA TYR A 86 -0.04 4.48 4.21
C TYR A 86 -0.92 4.94 3.04
N CYS A 87 -0.54 6.01 2.37
CA CYS A 87 -1.23 6.48 1.18
C CYS A 87 -1.24 5.43 0.05
N ALA A 88 -0.11 4.78 -0.21
CA ALA A 88 -0.02 3.72 -1.21
C ALA A 88 -0.89 2.50 -0.83
N MET A 89 -1.02 2.22 0.46
CA MET A 89 -1.86 1.14 0.98
C MET A 89 -3.35 1.42 0.76
N ILE A 90 -3.82 2.64 1.00
CA ILE A 90 -5.22 3.00 0.76
C ILE A 90 -5.53 3.03 -0.75
N ASP A 91 -4.58 3.45 -1.61
CA ASP A 91 -4.71 3.29 -3.08
C ASP A 91 -4.79 1.79 -3.49
N LEU A 92 -4.06 0.90 -2.82
CA LEU A 92 -4.19 -0.53 -3.04
C LEU A 92 -5.60 -1.01 -2.65
N VAL A 93 -6.12 -0.60 -1.50
CA VAL A 93 -7.48 -0.97 -1.05
C VAL A 93 -8.54 -0.43 -2.01
N SER A 94 -8.41 0.81 -2.50
CA SER A 94 -9.38 1.38 -3.43
C SER A 94 -9.47 0.59 -4.72
N ARG A 95 -8.33 0.14 -5.25
CA ARG A 95 -8.27 -0.74 -6.43
C ARG A 95 -8.79 -2.14 -6.12
N ALA A 96 -8.57 -2.65 -4.92
CA ALA A 96 -9.10 -3.93 -4.50
C ALA A 96 -10.63 -3.90 -4.40
N ALA A 97 -11.19 -2.81 -3.92
CA ALA A 97 -12.62 -2.59 -3.80
C ALA A 97 -13.33 -2.60 -5.17
N LEU A 98 -12.69 -2.09 -6.23
CA LEU A 98 -13.22 -2.17 -7.61
C LEU A 98 -13.51 -3.61 -8.08
N HIS A 99 -12.84 -4.59 -7.48
CA HIS A 99 -12.99 -6.01 -7.78
C HIS A 99 -13.67 -6.80 -6.65
N GLY A 100 -14.26 -6.12 -5.66
CA GLY A 100 -14.88 -6.75 -4.48
C GLY A 100 -13.89 -7.44 -3.54
N ARG A 101 -12.62 -7.01 -3.54
CA ARG A 101 -11.52 -7.58 -2.72
C ARG A 101 -10.88 -6.59 -1.76
N GLY A 102 -11.57 -5.49 -1.52
CA GLY A 102 -11.28 -4.47 -0.53
C GLY A 102 -12.58 -3.81 -0.09
N SER A 103 -12.57 -3.23 1.10
CA SER A 103 -13.72 -2.61 1.75
C SER A 103 -13.31 -1.38 2.53
N THR A 104 -14.27 -0.55 2.93
CA THR A 104 -14.02 0.56 3.86
C THR A 104 -13.44 0.08 5.19
N ALA A 105 -13.82 -1.10 5.67
CA ALA A 105 -13.23 -1.69 6.87
C ALA A 105 -11.70 -1.93 6.73
N ASP A 106 -11.23 -2.32 5.54
CA ASP A 106 -9.79 -2.44 5.27
C ASP A 106 -9.10 -1.06 5.29
N ALA A 107 -9.77 -0.03 4.77
CA ALA A 107 -9.26 1.33 4.78
C ALA A 107 -9.26 1.95 6.19
N ASP A 108 -10.32 1.72 6.98
CA ASP A 108 -10.44 2.13 8.38
C ASP A 108 -9.33 1.52 9.23
N ALA A 109 -9.00 0.24 9.02
CA ALA A 109 -7.89 -0.41 9.71
C ALA A 109 -6.55 0.26 9.39
N ILE A 110 -6.35 0.75 8.16
CA ILE A 110 -5.14 1.50 7.79
C ILE A 110 -5.14 2.90 8.42
N LEU A 111 -6.28 3.59 8.45
CA LEU A 111 -6.40 4.91 9.08
C LEU A 111 -6.19 4.85 10.61
N ALA A 112 -6.74 3.83 11.27
CA ALA A 112 -6.52 3.59 12.69
C ALA A 112 -5.03 3.38 12.99
N ASP A 113 -4.38 2.51 12.21
CA ASP A 113 -2.94 2.26 12.33
C ASP A 113 -2.11 3.53 12.06
N MET A 114 -2.53 4.36 11.12
CA MET A 114 -1.90 5.63 10.81
C MET A 114 -2.02 6.62 11.98
N GLY A 115 -3.18 6.66 12.65
CA GLY A 115 -3.40 7.45 13.87
C GLY A 115 -2.56 6.95 15.06
N GLU A 116 -2.46 5.63 15.25
CA GLU A 116 -1.59 5.03 16.29
C GLU A 116 -0.09 5.33 16.09
N ASN A 117 0.32 5.64 14.85
CA ASN A 117 1.70 5.97 14.50
C ASN A 117 1.92 7.47 14.27
N ASP A 118 1.00 8.34 14.73
CA ASP A 118 1.04 9.80 14.58
C ASP A 118 1.32 10.26 13.14
N ALA A 119 0.90 9.49 12.14
CA ALA A 119 1.11 9.80 10.74
C ALA A 119 0.01 10.75 10.24
N GLN A 120 0.44 11.86 9.62
CA GLN A 120 -0.48 12.92 9.17
C GLN A 120 -1.39 12.45 8.03
N LEU A 121 -2.70 12.62 8.22
CA LEU A 121 -3.69 12.48 7.15
C LEU A 121 -3.38 13.48 6.03
N THR A 122 -3.54 13.02 4.80
CA THR A 122 -3.31 13.84 3.60
C THR A 122 -4.57 13.80 2.72
N ASP A 123 -4.76 14.83 1.90
CA ASP A 123 -5.87 14.89 0.94
C ASP A 123 -5.91 13.66 0.02
N GLN A 124 -4.75 13.13 -0.34
CA GLN A 124 -4.63 11.93 -1.16
C GLN A 124 -5.17 10.69 -0.44
N VAL A 125 -4.90 10.54 0.86
CA VAL A 125 -5.44 9.46 1.70
C VAL A 125 -6.97 9.53 1.71
N LEU A 126 -7.53 10.73 1.91
CA LEU A 126 -8.98 10.96 1.93
C LEU A 126 -9.62 10.67 0.57
N CYS A 127 -8.97 11.08 -0.53
CA CYS A 127 -9.42 10.77 -1.89
C CYS A 127 -9.44 9.26 -2.17
N CYS A 128 -8.39 8.53 -1.78
CA CYS A 128 -8.36 7.08 -1.95
C CYS A 128 -9.43 6.40 -1.09
N TYR A 129 -9.69 6.89 0.14
CA TYR A 129 -10.77 6.37 0.98
C TYR A 129 -12.15 6.57 0.33
N LEU A 130 -12.43 7.76 -0.20
CA LEU A 130 -13.67 8.04 -0.94
C LEU A 130 -13.85 7.10 -2.15
N GLN A 131 -12.76 6.75 -2.82
CA GLN A 131 -12.79 5.76 -3.91
C GLN A 131 -13.15 4.36 -3.41
N VAL A 132 -12.65 3.93 -2.24
CA VAL A 132 -13.05 2.67 -1.60
C VAL A 132 -14.55 2.69 -1.32
N ALA A 133 -15.05 3.73 -0.64
CA ALA A 133 -16.46 3.88 -0.30
C ALA A 133 -17.38 3.87 -1.53
N ARG A 134 -16.96 4.56 -2.59
CA ARG A 134 -17.68 4.56 -3.87
C ARG A 134 -17.71 3.17 -4.50
N ALA A 135 -16.60 2.44 -4.49
CA ALA A 135 -16.51 1.10 -5.08
C ALA A 135 -17.35 0.08 -4.29
N GLU A 136 -17.46 0.24 -2.98
CA GLU A 136 -18.32 -0.59 -2.12
C GLU A 136 -19.83 -0.29 -2.28
N GLY A 137 -20.18 0.88 -2.84
CA GLY A 137 -21.54 1.22 -3.25
C GLY A 137 -22.51 1.58 -2.11
N GLY A 138 -22.00 1.77 -0.89
CA GLY A 138 -22.83 2.08 0.28
C GLY A 138 -22.98 3.58 0.56
N LYS A 139 -24.21 4.09 0.68
CA LYS A 139 -24.47 5.40 1.33
C LYS A 139 -23.79 5.52 2.70
N PRO A 140 -23.77 4.49 3.56
CA PRO A 140 -23.04 4.53 4.82
C PRO A 140 -21.53 4.75 4.64
N ALA A 141 -20.92 4.11 3.65
CA ALA A 141 -19.49 4.23 3.35
C ALA A 141 -19.11 5.66 2.95
N ALA A 142 -19.94 6.34 2.16
CA ALA A 142 -19.74 7.75 1.81
C ALA A 142 -19.89 8.69 3.03
N VAL A 143 -20.81 8.39 3.95
CA VAL A 143 -20.96 9.14 5.21
C VAL A 143 -19.77 8.93 6.13
N SER A 144 -19.28 7.69 6.27
CA SER A 144 -18.05 7.41 7.04
C SER A 144 -16.86 8.17 6.48
N ALA A 145 -16.69 8.19 5.15
CA ALA A 145 -15.64 8.96 4.49
C ALA A 145 -15.72 10.47 4.80
N TRP A 146 -16.93 11.02 4.76
CA TRP A 146 -17.18 12.42 5.07
C TRP A 146 -16.90 12.74 6.54
N ASN A 147 -17.26 11.86 7.47
CA ASN A 147 -17.01 12.06 8.89
C ASN A 147 -15.51 12.07 9.20
N VAL A 148 -14.73 11.20 8.57
CA VAL A 148 -13.26 11.23 8.68
C VAL A 148 -12.73 12.58 8.19
N PHE A 149 -13.18 13.06 7.02
CA PHE A 149 -12.80 14.36 6.46
C PHE A 149 -13.18 15.54 7.37
N ALA A 150 -14.35 15.52 7.99
CA ALA A 150 -14.81 16.60 8.86
C ALA A 150 -14.10 16.64 10.23
N SER A 151 -13.41 15.56 10.61
CA SER A 151 -12.71 15.40 11.90
C SER A 151 -11.20 15.62 11.84
N SER A 152 -10.63 15.66 10.63
CA SER A 152 -9.22 15.95 10.35
C SER A 152 -8.97 17.44 10.18
#